data_AF-A0A535C1I8-F1
#
_entry.id   AF-A0A535C1I8-F1
#
_cell.length_a   1.000
_cell.length_b   1.000
_cell.length_c   1.000
_cell.angle_alpha   90.00
_cell.angle_beta   90.00
_cell.angle_gamma   90.00
#
_symmetry.space_group_name_H-M   'P 1'
#
loop_
_entity.id
_entity.type
_entity.pdbx_description
1 polymer ?
#
loop_
_entity_poly.entity_id
_entity_poly.type
_entity_poly.pdbx_seq_one_letter_code
_entity_poly.pdbx_strand_id
1 'polypeptide(L)'
;MKEKRKERSLINNILAIQHSKRILGVFAHPDDESFCAGGTFAKYIATGAEVMVVSATRGEAGQIRMPSVATRRTLGAVREQELHLACQRLGIQHARCLDHRDGTLKDVDQEVLTRQVTEIIRTFRPDVVITFGPDGGYGHPDHIAISAATTAACMRSGEPGRFPEHIAAGLEPHQPARLYHSYFPPKRQLLLEQLVQWLVQVEKGFRGTLDFAYALLLLCEEATLLRYSSDHFAINWYRSGFSIIEQGEQANSLYLVLSGTADVIREAADGTLQFRARLEPGDFFGEEGLAHKKPRNAHVVAAENVTCLVFSPSAPTAYLGRGEDAHLTQFARANGQDEADMMGATTCIDVGPYVQQKIAAIAAHRSQYALDADILPLPILQELMGREYFVRVHPAPKIETELLPSLAAAPELQHS
;
A
#
# COMPACT_ATOMS: atom_id res chain seq x y z
N MET A 1 47.94 24.38 -18.19
CA MET A 1 46.87 24.89 -17.29
C MET A 1 45.47 24.40 -17.65
N LYS A 2 45.08 24.34 -18.94
CA LYS A 2 43.80 23.76 -19.37
C LYS A 2 43.69 22.25 -19.15
N GLU A 3 44.76 21.46 -19.38
CA GLU A 3 44.83 20.02 -19.08
C GLU A 3 44.48 19.70 -17.60
N LYS A 4 45.21 20.31 -16.66
CA LYS A 4 45.01 20.10 -15.21
C LYS A 4 43.62 20.50 -14.71
N ARG A 5 42.94 21.41 -15.42
CA ARG A 5 41.57 21.84 -15.11
C ARG A 5 40.53 20.84 -15.64
N LYS A 6 40.77 20.26 -16.83
CA LYS A 6 39.98 19.15 -17.38
C LYS A 6 40.13 17.87 -16.53
N GLU A 7 41.36 17.57 -16.10
CA GLU A 7 41.67 16.39 -15.28
C GLU A 7 41.03 16.47 -13.89
N ARG A 8 41.10 17.64 -13.22
CA ARG A 8 40.35 17.89 -11.98
C ARG A 8 38.82 17.82 -12.16
N SER A 9 38.31 18.29 -13.30
CA SER A 9 36.88 18.17 -13.62
C SER A 9 36.46 16.72 -13.86
N LEU A 10 37.34 15.91 -14.47
CA LEU A 10 37.10 14.48 -14.69
C LEU A 10 37.13 13.70 -13.38
N ILE A 11 38.11 13.98 -12.51
CA ILE A 11 38.22 13.38 -11.17
C ILE A 11 37.03 13.78 -10.30
N ASN A 12 36.61 15.05 -10.32
CA ASN A 12 35.40 15.48 -9.60
C ASN A 12 34.13 14.84 -10.18
N ASN A 13 34.05 14.62 -11.49
CA ASN A 13 32.94 13.88 -12.11
C ASN A 13 32.99 12.38 -11.73
N ILE A 14 34.17 11.75 -11.69
CA ILE A 14 34.35 10.34 -11.29
C ILE A 14 34.04 10.15 -9.79
N LEU A 15 34.43 11.11 -8.93
CA LEU A 15 34.08 11.12 -7.51
C LEU A 15 32.59 11.42 -7.28
N ALA A 16 31.98 12.27 -8.10
CA ALA A 16 30.53 12.49 -8.09
C ALA A 16 29.74 11.27 -8.63
N ILE A 17 30.36 10.47 -9.51
CA ILE A 17 29.88 9.16 -9.96
C ILE A 17 30.00 8.09 -8.85
N GLN A 18 30.74 8.38 -7.75
CA GLN A 18 30.99 7.44 -6.65
C GLN A 18 30.22 7.71 -5.35
N HIS A 19 29.40 8.76 -5.25
CA HIS A 19 28.53 8.92 -4.08
C HIS A 19 27.19 8.24 -4.35
N SER A 20 26.95 7.13 -3.64
CA SER A 20 25.63 6.50 -3.60
C SER A 20 24.58 7.54 -3.20
N LYS A 21 23.49 7.64 -3.97
CA LYS A 21 22.39 8.54 -3.65
C LYS A 21 21.71 8.09 -2.36
N ARG A 22 21.39 9.04 -1.49
CA ARG A 22 20.81 8.75 -0.17
C ARG A 22 19.34 9.10 -0.09
N ILE A 23 18.52 8.14 0.34
CA ILE A 23 17.08 8.33 0.54
C ILE A 23 16.75 8.13 2.02
N LEU A 24 16.02 9.07 2.62
CA LEU A 24 15.50 8.98 3.97
C LEU A 24 13.97 8.88 3.95
N GLY A 25 13.42 7.80 4.48
CA GLY A 25 12.00 7.68 4.81
C GLY A 25 11.76 8.06 6.28
N VAL A 26 10.83 8.97 6.57
CA VAL A 26 10.44 9.33 7.94
C VAL A 26 8.93 9.13 8.11
N PHE A 27 8.57 8.18 8.97
CA PHE A 27 7.19 7.73 9.19
C PHE A 27 6.84 7.68 10.68
N ALA A 28 5.59 7.38 11.00
CA ALA A 28 5.09 7.41 12.38
C ALA A 28 5.28 6.06 13.09
N HIS A 29 5.00 4.95 12.39
CA HIS A 29 4.90 3.61 12.95
C HIS A 29 5.65 2.55 12.09
N PRO A 30 6.04 1.42 12.68
CA PRO A 30 6.53 0.25 11.96
C PRO A 30 5.46 -0.40 11.06
N ASP A 31 5.60 -0.28 9.74
CA ASP A 31 4.76 -0.79 8.63
C ASP A 31 4.50 0.29 7.58
N ASP A 32 4.39 1.54 8.00
CA ASP A 32 4.22 2.71 7.14
C ASP A 32 5.25 2.74 6.00
N GLU A 33 6.51 2.37 6.28
CA GLU A 33 7.57 2.37 5.28
C GLU A 33 7.29 1.40 4.13
N SER A 34 6.68 0.27 4.46
CA SER A 34 6.39 -0.80 3.52
C SER A 34 5.22 -0.39 2.62
N PHE A 35 4.18 0.25 3.15
CA PHE A 35 3.04 0.70 2.36
C PHE A 35 3.32 1.97 1.55
N CYS A 36 3.93 2.98 2.19
CA CYS A 36 4.13 4.30 1.61
C CYS A 36 5.16 4.33 0.49
N ALA A 37 6.24 3.54 0.61
CA ALA A 37 7.38 3.64 -0.31
C ALA A 37 8.23 2.36 -0.43
N GLY A 38 7.75 1.20 0.04
CA GLY A 38 8.54 -0.03 0.10
C GLY A 38 9.09 -0.46 -1.26
N GLY A 39 8.26 -0.42 -2.30
CA GLY A 39 8.68 -0.75 -3.66
C GLY A 39 9.68 0.27 -4.22
N THR A 40 9.49 1.55 -3.91
CA THR A 40 10.39 2.63 -4.31
C THR A 40 11.76 2.49 -3.67
N PHE A 41 11.82 2.14 -2.38
CA PHE A 41 13.09 1.87 -1.70
C PHE A 41 13.82 0.70 -2.36
N ALA A 42 13.15 -0.44 -2.54
CA ALA A 42 13.73 -1.61 -3.19
C ALA A 42 14.26 -1.30 -4.60
N LYS A 43 13.49 -0.53 -5.39
CA LYS A 43 13.90 -0.07 -6.71
C LYS A 43 15.18 0.75 -6.68
N TYR A 44 15.29 1.74 -5.81
CA TYR A 44 16.45 2.61 -5.78
C TYR A 44 17.69 1.93 -5.17
N ILE A 45 17.49 1.02 -4.22
CA ILE A 45 18.57 0.16 -3.69
C ILE A 45 19.14 -0.73 -4.80
N ALA A 46 18.29 -1.32 -5.65
CA ALA A 46 18.74 -2.10 -6.80
C ALA A 46 19.58 -1.28 -7.81
N THR A 47 19.42 0.04 -7.81
CA THR A 47 20.24 0.98 -8.60
C THR A 47 21.42 1.61 -7.82
N GLY A 48 21.70 1.11 -6.61
CA GLY A 48 22.85 1.50 -5.80
C GLY A 48 22.62 2.67 -4.83
N ALA A 49 21.37 3.03 -4.52
CA ALA A 49 21.06 4.01 -3.47
C ALA A 49 21.23 3.43 -2.06
N GLU A 50 21.64 4.27 -1.13
CA GLU A 50 21.69 4.00 0.30
C GLU A 50 20.42 4.56 0.95
N VAL A 51 19.71 3.75 1.72
CA VAL A 51 18.39 4.07 2.28
C VAL A 51 18.39 3.95 3.79
N MET A 52 17.81 4.95 4.44
CA MET A 52 17.46 4.94 5.86
C MET A 52 15.95 5.09 6.03
N VAL A 53 15.37 4.28 6.91
CA VAL A 53 13.98 4.45 7.37
C VAL A 53 13.98 4.78 8.87
N VAL A 54 13.18 5.77 9.23
CA VAL A 54 12.95 6.18 10.60
C VAL A 54 11.46 6.08 10.91
N SER A 55 11.13 5.37 11.98
CA SER A 55 9.81 5.39 12.58
C SER A 55 9.85 6.26 13.84
N ALA A 56 8.92 7.19 14.00
CA ALA A 56 8.89 8.09 15.15
C ALA A 56 8.50 7.39 16.46
N THR A 57 7.82 6.25 16.37
CA THR A 57 7.36 5.45 17.51
C THR A 57 7.71 3.98 17.27
N ARG A 58 7.35 3.08 18.19
CA ARG A 58 7.44 1.63 17.96
C ARG A 58 6.12 1.00 17.54
N GLY A 59 5.10 1.78 17.21
CA GLY A 59 3.76 1.23 16.97
C GLY A 59 3.17 0.56 18.22
N GLU A 60 3.68 1.00 19.36
CA GLU A 60 3.20 0.84 20.70
C GLU A 60 1.78 0.38 20.87
N ALA A 61 0.88 1.31 20.54
CA ALA A 61 -0.54 1.42 20.80
C ALA A 61 -1.39 0.59 19.84
N GLY A 62 -0.81 0.08 18.75
CA GLY A 62 -1.48 -0.73 17.75
C GLY A 62 -2.19 -1.98 18.29
N GLN A 63 -3.09 -2.51 17.46
CA GLN A 63 -3.80 -3.76 17.72
C GLN A 63 -2.83 -4.94 17.60
N ILE A 64 -3.02 -5.95 18.45
CA ILE A 64 -2.31 -7.22 18.37
C ILE A 64 -3.24 -8.21 17.68
N ARG A 65 -3.01 -8.50 16.40
CA ARG A 65 -3.85 -9.47 15.66
C ARG A 65 -3.49 -10.91 16.02
N MET A 66 -2.22 -11.19 16.33
CA MET A 66 -1.74 -12.49 16.80
C MET A 66 -1.22 -12.43 18.25
N PRO A 67 -2.02 -12.85 19.25
CA PRO A 67 -1.60 -12.78 20.66
C PRO A 67 -0.44 -13.73 21.01
N SER A 68 -0.15 -14.71 20.16
CA SER A 68 1.03 -15.57 20.27
C SER A 68 2.34 -14.85 19.94
N VAL A 69 2.28 -13.73 19.21
CA VAL A 69 3.45 -12.97 18.73
C VAL A 69 3.85 -11.88 19.73
N ALA A 70 2.88 -11.21 20.34
CA ALA A 70 3.15 -10.11 21.27
C ALA A 70 2.09 -9.97 22.38
N THR A 71 2.48 -9.29 23.45
CA THR A 71 1.59 -8.79 24.49
C THR A 71 1.59 -7.27 24.48
N ARG A 72 0.63 -6.65 25.17
CA ARG A 72 0.55 -5.18 25.32
C ARG A 72 1.83 -4.53 25.84
N ARG A 73 2.64 -5.27 26.63
CA ARG A 73 3.92 -4.80 27.19
C ARG A 73 5.11 -5.05 26.26
N THR A 74 5.04 -6.07 25.41
CA THR A 74 6.15 -6.46 24.53
C THR A 74 5.99 -5.94 23.10
N LEU A 75 4.81 -5.41 22.73
CA LEU A 75 4.48 -5.04 21.36
C LEU A 75 5.48 -4.08 20.72
N GLY A 76 5.92 -3.03 21.42
CA GLY A 76 6.88 -2.08 20.85
C GLY A 76 8.22 -2.72 20.50
N ALA A 77 8.74 -3.60 21.36
CA ALA A 77 9.98 -4.32 21.08
C ALA A 77 9.81 -5.31 19.91
N VAL A 78 8.65 -5.95 19.81
CA VAL A 78 8.32 -6.85 18.70
C VAL A 78 8.22 -6.07 17.39
N ARG A 79 7.46 -4.97 17.35
CA ARG A 79 7.29 -4.14 16.13
C ARG A 79 8.58 -3.45 15.70
N GLU A 80 9.47 -3.12 16.62
CA GLU A 80 10.82 -2.67 16.26
C GLU A 80 11.62 -3.78 15.57
N GLN A 81 11.54 -5.03 16.02
CA GLN A 81 12.17 -6.16 15.32
C GLN A 81 11.52 -6.43 13.96
N GLU A 82 10.20 -6.29 13.87
CA GLU A 82 9.44 -6.43 12.62
C GLU A 82 9.84 -5.35 11.61
N LEU A 83 10.02 -4.08 12.04
CA LEU A 83 10.58 -3.02 11.20
C LEU A 83 11.94 -3.40 10.62
N HIS A 84 12.85 -3.88 11.47
CA HIS A 84 14.19 -4.29 11.01
C HIS A 84 14.10 -5.44 10.01
N LEU A 85 13.21 -6.42 10.23
CA LEU A 85 13.00 -7.52 9.31
C LEU A 85 12.39 -7.04 7.99
N ALA A 86 11.40 -6.15 8.03
CA ALA A 86 10.79 -5.54 6.84
C ALA A 86 11.84 -4.78 6.03
N CYS A 87 12.65 -3.94 6.68
CA CYS A 87 13.77 -3.24 6.06
C CYS A 87 14.78 -4.22 5.43
N GLN A 88 15.09 -5.33 6.09
CA GLN A 88 15.94 -6.39 5.53
C GLN A 88 15.34 -6.99 4.25
N ARG A 89 14.03 -7.24 4.20
CA ARG A 89 13.34 -7.77 2.99
C ARG A 89 13.40 -6.80 1.82
N LEU A 90 13.39 -5.49 2.10
CA LEU A 90 13.52 -4.42 1.09
C LEU A 90 14.98 -4.12 0.73
N GLY A 91 15.95 -4.67 1.47
CA GLY A 91 17.37 -4.38 1.32
C GLY A 91 17.82 -3.04 1.93
N ILE A 92 16.97 -2.38 2.73
CA ILE A 92 17.25 -1.10 3.39
C ILE A 92 18.37 -1.29 4.41
N GLN A 93 19.37 -0.41 4.38
CA GLN A 93 20.60 -0.58 5.17
C GLN A 93 20.49 -0.03 6.59
N HIS A 94 19.65 0.98 6.80
CA HIS A 94 19.50 1.64 8.09
C HIS A 94 18.03 1.74 8.49
N ALA A 95 17.70 1.25 9.67
CA ALA A 95 16.38 1.37 10.26
C ALA A 95 16.51 1.89 11.69
N ARG A 96 15.61 2.77 12.12
CA ARG A 96 15.62 3.35 13.47
C ARG A 96 14.21 3.64 13.96
N CYS A 97 13.89 3.25 15.18
CA CYS A 97 12.75 3.79 15.92
C CYS A 97 13.21 4.96 16.81
N LEU A 98 12.40 6.02 16.89
CA LEU A 98 12.52 7.04 17.94
C LEU A 98 11.67 6.64 19.15
N ASP A 99 11.92 7.31 20.28
CA ASP A 99 11.32 6.95 21.57
C ASP A 99 10.03 7.73 21.89
N HIS A 100 9.31 8.20 20.87
CA HIS A 100 8.00 8.81 21.11
C HIS A 100 6.93 7.75 21.34
N ARG A 101 5.93 8.13 22.14
CA ARG A 101 4.79 7.26 22.44
C ARG A 101 3.81 7.25 21.27
N ASP A 102 3.47 6.04 20.83
CA ASP A 102 2.45 5.82 19.81
C ASP A 102 1.07 6.40 20.21
N GLY A 103 0.41 7.06 19.27
CA GLY A 103 -0.89 7.72 19.40
C GLY A 103 -0.83 9.16 19.93
N THR A 104 0.37 9.70 20.15
CA THR A 104 0.55 10.98 20.86
C THR A 104 1.48 11.98 20.17
N LEU A 105 1.95 11.72 18.95
CA LEU A 105 2.88 12.64 18.26
C LEU A 105 2.24 14.02 18.03
N LYS A 106 0.92 14.08 17.82
CA LYS A 106 0.18 15.35 17.71
C LYS A 106 0.27 16.24 18.97
N ASP A 107 0.56 15.63 20.12
CA ASP A 107 0.65 16.32 21.41
C ASP A 107 2.11 16.68 21.76
N VAL A 108 3.08 16.18 20.99
CA VAL A 108 4.49 16.55 21.11
C VAL A 108 4.71 17.91 20.46
N ASP A 109 5.52 18.77 21.10
CA ASP A 109 5.92 20.04 20.51
C ASP A 109 6.58 19.80 19.14
N GLN A 110 6.03 20.44 18.10
CA GLN A 110 6.51 20.33 16.73
C GLN A 110 7.99 20.69 16.58
N GLU A 111 8.51 21.67 17.33
CA GLU A 111 9.93 22.01 17.27
C GLU A 111 10.82 20.88 17.83
N VAL A 112 10.33 20.07 18.77
CA VAL A 112 11.05 18.88 19.26
C VAL A 112 11.16 17.83 18.16
N LEU A 113 10.06 17.52 17.48
CA LEU A 113 10.05 16.58 16.36
C LEU A 113 10.92 17.10 15.20
N THR A 114 10.75 18.36 14.79
CA THR A 114 11.54 19.00 13.74
C THR A 114 13.03 19.01 14.06
N ARG A 115 13.40 19.24 15.33
CA ARG A 115 14.80 19.18 15.77
C ARG A 115 15.39 17.79 15.56
N GLN A 116 14.71 16.75 16.04
CA GLN A 116 15.20 15.37 15.90
C GLN A 116 15.31 14.94 14.44
N VAL A 117 14.33 15.27 13.59
CA VAL A 117 14.43 14.97 12.16
C VAL A 117 15.54 15.77 11.49
N THR A 118 15.76 17.03 11.91
CA THR A 118 16.89 17.85 11.42
C THR A 118 18.24 17.23 11.77
N GLU A 119 18.40 16.71 12.98
CA GLU A 119 19.59 15.99 13.42
C GLU A 119 19.86 14.80 12.51
N ILE A 120 18.84 13.96 12.26
CA ILE A 120 18.93 12.80 11.36
C ILE A 120 19.31 13.23 9.94
N ILE A 121 18.71 14.30 9.40
CA ILE A 121 19.05 14.82 8.07
C ILE A 121 20.51 15.29 8.02
N ARG A 122 21.01 15.98 9.05
CA ARG A 122 22.40 16.46 9.08
C ARG A 122 23.42 15.32 9.24
N THR A 123 23.06 14.27 9.98
CA THR A 123 23.90 13.08 10.16
C THR A 123 23.91 12.19 8.91
N PHE A 124 22.75 11.80 8.41
CA PHE A 124 22.63 10.87 7.28
C PHE A 124 22.89 11.55 5.92
N ARG A 125 22.65 12.87 5.83
CA ARG A 125 22.83 13.69 4.64
C ARG A 125 22.08 13.17 3.40
N PRO A 126 20.75 12.95 3.47
CA PRO A 126 19.97 12.42 2.35
C PRO A 126 19.88 13.39 1.17
N ASP A 127 19.91 12.87 -0.06
CA ASP A 127 19.54 13.62 -1.26
C ASP A 127 18.01 13.80 -1.35
N VAL A 128 17.27 12.76 -0.95
CA VAL A 128 15.80 12.69 -1.05
C VAL A 128 15.21 12.32 0.30
N VAL A 129 14.15 13.01 0.70
CA VAL A 129 13.34 12.65 1.87
C VAL A 129 11.92 12.29 1.43
N ILE A 130 11.36 11.23 2.02
CA ILE A 130 9.99 10.78 1.81
C ILE A 130 9.27 10.75 3.18
N THR A 131 8.06 11.29 3.25
CA THR A 131 7.16 11.20 4.42
C THR A 131 5.70 11.27 3.96
N PHE A 132 4.72 11.35 4.85
CA PHE A 132 3.30 11.47 4.45
C PHE A 132 2.95 12.84 3.86
N GLY A 133 1.82 12.90 3.15
CA GLY A 133 1.14 14.16 2.86
C GLY A 133 0.62 14.88 4.12
N PRO A 134 0.17 16.14 3.99
CA PRO A 134 -0.36 16.93 5.10
C PRO A 134 -1.68 16.35 5.68
N ASP A 135 -2.35 15.46 4.94
CA ASP A 135 -3.51 14.70 5.37
C ASP A 135 -3.14 13.44 6.17
N GLY A 136 -1.85 13.08 6.25
CA GLY A 136 -1.38 11.86 6.90
C GLY A 136 -1.77 10.58 6.17
N GLY A 137 -2.13 10.65 4.88
CA GLY A 137 -2.63 9.54 4.07
C GLY A 137 -4.11 9.22 4.30
N TYR A 138 -4.48 8.87 5.54
CA TYR A 138 -5.86 8.54 5.92
C TYR A 138 -6.38 9.33 7.14
N GLY A 139 -5.67 10.39 7.53
CA GLY A 139 -6.07 11.28 8.63
C GLY A 139 -5.51 10.91 10.00
N HIS A 140 -4.58 9.96 10.10
CA HIS A 140 -3.98 9.60 11.39
C HIS A 140 -3.22 10.79 11.99
N PRO A 141 -3.54 11.21 13.23
CA PRO A 141 -2.92 12.41 13.81
C PRO A 141 -1.39 12.33 13.93
N ASP A 142 -0.84 11.15 14.21
CA ASP A 142 0.62 10.97 14.27
C ASP A 142 1.29 11.15 12.89
N HIS A 143 0.62 10.71 11.81
CA HIS A 143 1.15 10.85 10.46
C HIS A 143 1.21 12.32 10.07
N ILE A 144 0.17 13.08 10.39
CA ILE A 144 0.10 14.53 10.17
C ILE A 144 1.22 15.23 10.97
N ALA A 145 1.39 14.87 12.24
CA ALA A 145 2.39 15.48 13.11
C ALA A 145 3.82 15.22 12.62
N ILE A 146 4.17 13.98 12.25
CA ILE A 146 5.51 13.67 11.76
C ILE A 146 5.75 14.19 10.34
N SER A 147 4.72 14.25 9.49
CA SER A 147 4.79 14.88 8.17
C SER A 147 5.11 16.36 8.26
N ALA A 148 4.40 17.10 9.13
CA ALA A 148 4.64 18.52 9.37
C ALA A 148 6.06 18.76 9.88
N ALA A 149 6.49 17.96 10.87
CA ALA A 149 7.82 18.06 11.46
C ALA A 149 8.94 17.77 10.45
N THR A 150 8.76 16.72 9.63
CA THR A 150 9.72 16.32 8.58
C THR A 150 9.78 17.36 7.48
N THR A 151 8.64 17.90 7.06
CA THR A 151 8.57 18.96 6.05
C THR A 151 9.32 20.21 6.53
N ALA A 152 9.09 20.63 7.78
CA ALA A 152 9.81 21.75 8.38
C ALA A 152 11.30 21.48 8.51
N ALA A 153 11.70 20.26 8.92
CA ALA A 153 13.08 19.85 9.04
C ALA A 153 13.80 19.88 7.69
N CYS A 154 13.19 19.34 6.64
CA CYS A 154 13.73 19.39 5.29
C CYS A 154 13.97 20.82 4.82
N MET A 155 13.08 21.78 5.10
CA MET A 155 13.25 23.17 4.64
C MET A 155 14.30 23.94 5.44
N ARG A 156 14.61 23.52 6.67
CA ARG A 156 15.44 24.27 7.62
C ARG A 156 16.79 23.63 7.94
N SER A 157 17.00 22.36 7.58
CA SER A 157 18.20 21.61 7.95
C SER A 157 19.48 22.17 7.32
N GLY A 158 19.36 22.93 6.22
CA GLY A 158 20.45 23.70 5.61
C GLY A 158 20.79 25.03 6.31
N GLU A 159 19.97 25.50 7.26
CA GLU A 159 20.18 26.78 7.95
C GLU A 159 21.07 26.61 9.19
N PRO A 160 22.28 27.22 9.25
CA PRO A 160 23.17 27.07 10.41
C PRO A 160 22.59 27.63 11.71
N GLY A 161 21.72 28.66 11.61
CA GLY A 161 21.07 29.29 12.76
C GLY A 161 19.96 28.46 13.39
N ARG A 162 19.49 27.39 12.72
CA ARG A 162 18.50 26.48 13.30
C ARG A 162 19.16 25.31 14.01
N PHE A 163 18.71 25.11 15.25
CA PHE A 163 19.25 24.14 16.21
C PHE A 163 20.78 24.28 16.32
N PRO A 164 21.28 25.43 16.83
CA PRO A 164 22.72 25.70 16.96
C PRO A 164 23.45 24.63 17.79
N GLU A 165 22.75 23.95 18.70
CA GLU A 165 23.25 22.80 19.45
C GLU A 165 23.74 21.65 18.53
N HIS A 166 23.15 21.47 17.35
CA HIS A 166 23.63 20.48 16.38
C HIS A 166 24.98 20.91 15.79
N ILE A 167 25.15 22.19 15.49
CA ILE A 167 26.42 22.74 14.97
C ILE A 167 27.50 22.64 16.06
N ALA A 168 27.15 22.95 17.31
CA ALA A 168 28.04 22.79 18.46
C ALA A 168 28.43 21.31 18.68
N ALA A 169 27.56 20.35 18.32
CA ALA A 169 27.85 18.93 18.31
C ALA A 169 28.65 18.45 17.08
N GLY A 170 29.06 19.36 16.19
CA GLY A 170 29.86 19.07 14.99
C GLY A 170 29.07 18.60 13.78
N LEU A 171 27.74 18.74 13.78
CA LEU A 171 26.90 18.42 12.63
C LEU A 171 26.88 19.60 11.66
N GLU A 172 27.34 19.38 10.45
CA GLU A 172 27.27 20.39 9.38
C GLU A 172 25.84 20.55 8.84
N PRO A 173 25.44 21.77 8.45
CA PRO A 173 24.17 21.98 7.74
C PRO A 173 24.06 21.10 6.50
N HIS A 174 22.86 20.59 6.24
CA HIS A 174 22.58 19.78 5.07
C HIS A 174 21.14 20.00 4.62
N GLN A 175 20.97 20.42 3.37
CA GLN A 175 19.66 20.63 2.76
C GLN A 175 19.38 19.47 1.79
N PRO A 176 18.37 18.62 2.02
CA PRO A 176 17.96 17.63 1.05
C PRO A 176 17.61 18.28 -0.29
N ALA A 177 18.02 17.67 -1.39
CA ALA A 177 17.75 18.19 -2.73
C ALA A 177 16.27 18.05 -3.10
N ARG A 178 15.58 17.03 -2.56
CA ARG A 178 14.15 16.81 -2.77
C ARG A 178 13.41 16.34 -1.54
N LEU A 179 12.16 16.78 -1.41
CA LEU A 179 11.17 16.27 -0.46
C LEU A 179 9.95 15.79 -1.24
N TYR A 180 9.52 14.57 -0.95
CA TYR A 180 8.32 13.96 -1.46
C TYR A 180 7.37 13.58 -0.33
N HIS A 181 6.09 13.82 -0.54
CA HIS A 181 5.00 13.31 0.27
C HIS A 181 4.38 12.10 -0.41
N SER A 182 4.26 10.98 0.28
CA SER A 182 3.47 9.84 -0.20
C SER A 182 2.02 10.26 -0.42
N TYR A 183 1.46 9.82 -1.53
CA TYR A 183 0.12 10.14 -1.98
C TYR A 183 -0.62 8.86 -2.36
N PHE A 184 -1.88 8.79 -1.96
CA PHE A 184 -2.75 7.65 -2.18
C PHE A 184 -3.92 8.11 -3.05
N PRO A 185 -3.76 8.08 -4.39
CA PRO A 185 -4.81 8.53 -5.29
C PRO A 185 -6.06 7.69 -5.08
N PRO A 186 -7.26 8.27 -5.11
CA PRO A 186 -8.49 7.49 -5.16
C PRO A 186 -8.48 6.65 -6.45
N LYS A 187 -8.33 5.33 -6.34
CA LYS A 187 -8.49 4.42 -7.48
C LYS A 187 -9.97 4.11 -7.69
N ARG A 188 -10.48 4.33 -8.90
CA ARG A 188 -11.82 3.88 -9.32
C ARG A 188 -11.88 2.40 -9.71
N GLN A 189 -10.72 1.74 -9.79
CA GLN A 189 -10.66 0.31 -10.05
C GLN A 189 -11.17 -0.47 -8.84
N LEU A 190 -11.95 -1.50 -9.13
CA LEU A 190 -12.49 -2.41 -8.14
C LEU A 190 -11.61 -3.66 -8.07
N LEU A 191 -11.14 -4.03 -6.88
CA LEU A 191 -10.53 -5.32 -6.58
C LEU A 191 -11.46 -6.47 -6.99
N LEU A 192 -12.78 -6.28 -6.85
CA LEU A 192 -13.81 -7.19 -7.36
C LEU A 192 -13.58 -7.53 -8.84
N GLU A 193 -13.36 -6.53 -9.69
CA GLU A 193 -13.20 -6.76 -11.13
C GLU A 193 -11.93 -7.57 -11.42
N GLN A 194 -10.83 -7.27 -10.71
CA GLN A 194 -9.57 -8.01 -10.82
C GLN A 194 -9.72 -9.46 -10.36
N LEU A 195 -10.37 -9.68 -9.21
CA LEU A 195 -10.64 -11.02 -8.69
C LEU A 195 -11.55 -11.82 -9.62
N VAL A 196 -12.63 -11.22 -10.13
CA VAL A 196 -13.55 -11.89 -11.06
C VAL A 196 -12.82 -12.31 -12.33
N GLN A 197 -12.03 -11.41 -12.94
CA GLN A 197 -11.27 -11.72 -14.16
C GLN A 197 -10.25 -12.83 -13.94
N TRP A 198 -9.59 -12.83 -12.78
CA TRP A 198 -8.66 -13.88 -12.42
C TRP A 198 -9.37 -15.22 -12.19
N LEU A 199 -10.43 -15.25 -11.38
CA LEU A 199 -11.14 -16.49 -11.01
C LEU A 199 -11.67 -17.24 -12.23
N VAL A 200 -12.21 -16.54 -13.23
CA VAL A 200 -12.71 -17.19 -14.46
C VAL A 200 -11.61 -17.71 -15.38
N GLN A 201 -10.36 -17.29 -15.18
CA GLN A 201 -9.19 -17.81 -15.91
C GLN A 201 -8.59 -19.06 -15.24
N VAL A 202 -8.97 -19.39 -14.00
CA VAL A 202 -8.46 -20.57 -13.29
C VAL A 202 -9.20 -21.82 -13.76
N GLU A 203 -8.55 -22.62 -14.62
CA GLU A 203 -9.16 -23.79 -15.29
C GLU A 203 -9.81 -24.83 -14.34
N LYS A 204 -9.33 -24.96 -13.10
CA LYS A 204 -9.81 -25.98 -12.14
C LYS A 204 -10.62 -25.40 -10.97
N GLY A 205 -11.03 -24.14 -11.05
CA GLY A 205 -11.56 -23.41 -9.90
C GLY A 205 -10.46 -23.13 -8.86
N PHE A 206 -10.54 -21.98 -8.22
CA PHE A 206 -9.62 -21.62 -7.15
C PHE A 206 -10.26 -21.86 -5.79
N ARG A 207 -9.51 -22.52 -4.90
CA ARG A 207 -9.84 -22.60 -3.49
C ARG A 207 -8.65 -22.12 -2.65
N GLY A 208 -8.86 -21.03 -1.91
CA GLY A 208 -7.88 -20.51 -0.99
C GLY A 208 -7.73 -21.38 0.25
N THR A 209 -6.59 -21.27 0.93
CA THR A 209 -6.47 -21.76 2.31
C THR A 209 -7.27 -20.86 3.26
N LEU A 210 -7.47 -21.29 4.50
CA LEU A 210 -8.05 -20.42 5.53
C LEU A 210 -7.17 -19.18 5.75
N ASP A 211 -5.85 -19.37 5.80
CA ASP A 211 -4.89 -18.27 5.94
C ASP A 211 -5.02 -17.28 4.77
N PHE A 212 -5.18 -17.76 3.54
CA PHE A 212 -5.49 -16.91 2.38
C PHE A 212 -6.76 -16.09 2.60
N ALA A 213 -7.86 -16.72 3.07
CA ALA A 213 -9.14 -16.05 3.22
C ALA A 213 -9.08 -14.94 4.29
N TYR A 214 -8.42 -15.21 5.42
CA TYR A 214 -8.18 -14.20 6.45
C TYR A 214 -7.23 -13.11 5.98
N ALA A 215 -6.18 -13.48 5.26
CA ALA A 215 -5.21 -12.55 4.75
C ALA A 215 -5.86 -11.58 3.74
N LEU A 216 -6.69 -12.08 2.82
CA LEU A 216 -7.42 -11.26 1.86
C LEU A 216 -8.38 -10.29 2.57
N LEU A 217 -9.06 -10.71 3.63
CA LEU A 217 -9.89 -9.84 4.45
C LEU A 217 -9.08 -8.65 5.00
N LEU A 218 -7.91 -8.90 5.58
CA LEU A 218 -7.02 -7.86 6.11
C LEU A 218 -6.54 -6.92 4.99
N LEU A 219 -6.17 -7.48 3.84
CA LEU A 219 -5.73 -6.69 2.70
C LEU A 219 -6.86 -5.78 2.18
N CYS A 220 -8.11 -6.23 2.21
CA CYS A 220 -9.25 -5.42 1.79
C CYS A 220 -9.50 -4.22 2.71
N GLU A 221 -9.35 -4.40 4.03
CA GLU A 221 -9.42 -3.29 5.00
C GLU A 221 -8.36 -2.22 4.67
N GLU A 222 -7.10 -2.63 4.52
CA GLU A 222 -6.00 -1.72 4.23
C GLU A 222 -6.09 -1.09 2.84
N ALA A 223 -6.48 -1.86 1.82
CA ALA A 223 -6.64 -1.37 0.46
C ALA A 223 -7.71 -0.27 0.38
N THR A 224 -8.75 -0.37 1.21
CA THR A 224 -9.78 0.67 1.31
C THR A 224 -9.25 1.90 2.04
N LEU A 225 -8.60 1.72 3.21
CA LEU A 225 -8.05 2.82 4.01
C LEU A 225 -7.01 3.64 3.23
N LEU A 226 -6.13 2.94 2.50
CA LEU A 226 -5.10 3.53 1.66
C LEU A 226 -5.58 3.83 0.23
N ARG A 227 -6.89 3.72 -0.06
CA ARG A 227 -7.51 4.08 -1.35
C ARG A 227 -6.95 3.34 -2.57
N TYR A 228 -6.33 2.18 -2.36
CA TYR A 228 -5.91 1.27 -3.43
C TYR A 228 -7.09 0.59 -4.14
N SER A 229 -8.24 0.50 -3.48
CA SER A 229 -9.50 -0.01 -4.04
C SER A 229 -10.68 0.83 -3.53
N SER A 230 -11.77 0.83 -4.30
CA SER A 230 -13.01 1.54 -3.97
C SER A 230 -14.20 0.61 -3.71
N ASP A 231 -13.91 -0.69 -3.54
CA ASP A 231 -14.93 -1.71 -3.31
C ASP A 231 -15.62 -1.52 -1.96
N HIS A 232 -16.87 -1.94 -1.92
CA HIS A 232 -17.57 -2.18 -0.67
C HIS A 232 -17.34 -3.63 -0.24
N PHE A 233 -16.90 -3.79 1.01
CA PHE A 233 -16.71 -5.10 1.63
C PHE A 233 -17.69 -5.27 2.78
N ALA A 234 -18.28 -6.46 2.89
CA ALA A 234 -19.15 -6.82 4.02
C ALA A 234 -18.88 -8.25 4.48
N ILE A 235 -19.00 -8.49 5.78
CA ILE A 235 -19.03 -9.85 6.35
C ILE A 235 -20.48 -10.19 6.63
N ASN A 236 -21.03 -11.15 5.88
CA ASN A 236 -22.42 -11.57 6.02
C ASN A 236 -22.49 -12.98 6.60
N TRP A 237 -23.40 -13.17 7.55
CA TRP A 237 -23.71 -14.47 8.13
C TRP A 237 -25.08 -14.94 7.65
N TYR A 238 -25.15 -16.22 7.28
CA TYR A 238 -26.33 -16.88 6.75
C TYR A 238 -26.63 -18.12 7.59
N ARG A 239 -27.89 -18.27 8.00
CA ARG A 239 -28.35 -19.45 8.74
C ARG A 239 -28.46 -20.66 7.81
N SER A 240 -28.19 -21.86 8.30
CA SER A 240 -28.48 -23.11 7.56
C SER A 240 -29.90 -23.11 6.98
N GLY A 241 -30.00 -23.49 5.71
CA GLY A 241 -31.21 -23.50 4.88
C GLY A 241 -31.54 -22.17 4.20
N PHE A 242 -30.85 -21.08 4.51
CA PHE A 242 -31.12 -19.77 3.89
C PHE A 242 -30.40 -19.66 2.54
N SER A 243 -31.07 -19.02 1.58
CA SER A 243 -30.44 -18.67 0.31
C SER A 243 -29.43 -17.54 0.52
N ILE A 244 -28.25 -17.70 -0.07
CA ILE A 244 -27.19 -16.69 -0.12
C ILE A 244 -27.29 -15.91 -1.43
N ILE A 245 -27.48 -16.62 -2.55
CA ILE A 245 -27.86 -16.07 -3.86
C ILE A 245 -28.95 -16.94 -4.47
N GLU A 246 -29.88 -16.32 -5.18
CA GLU A 246 -30.94 -17.04 -5.90
C GLU A 246 -30.69 -17.11 -7.41
N GLN A 247 -30.98 -18.26 -8.02
CA GLN A 247 -30.94 -18.40 -9.48
C GLN A 247 -31.85 -17.35 -10.13
N GLY A 248 -31.34 -16.66 -11.14
CA GLY A 248 -32.06 -15.63 -11.88
C GLY A 248 -32.06 -14.24 -11.22
N GLU A 249 -31.50 -14.08 -10.03
CA GLU A 249 -31.23 -12.74 -9.48
C GLU A 249 -30.09 -12.05 -10.26
N GLN A 250 -30.00 -10.74 -10.14
CA GLN A 250 -28.93 -9.95 -10.74
C GLN A 250 -27.57 -10.23 -10.08
N ALA A 251 -26.53 -10.47 -10.87
CA ALA A 251 -25.17 -10.58 -10.35
C ALA A 251 -24.58 -9.19 -10.04
N ASN A 252 -24.35 -8.90 -8.76
CA ASN A 252 -23.82 -7.62 -8.27
C ASN A 252 -22.72 -7.79 -7.19
N SER A 253 -22.44 -9.02 -6.78
CA SER A 253 -21.48 -9.31 -5.70
C SER A 253 -20.75 -10.61 -5.92
N LEU A 254 -19.48 -10.62 -5.55
CA LEU A 254 -18.64 -11.82 -5.43
C LEU A 254 -18.59 -12.21 -3.96
N TYR A 255 -18.56 -13.51 -3.69
CA TYR A 255 -18.53 -14.05 -2.35
C TYR A 255 -17.31 -14.94 -2.16
N LEU A 256 -16.70 -14.87 -0.98
CA LEU A 256 -15.70 -15.80 -0.49
C LEU A 256 -16.21 -16.44 0.80
N VAL A 257 -16.27 -17.77 0.85
CA VAL A 257 -16.69 -18.50 2.06
C VAL A 257 -15.58 -18.43 3.11
N LEU A 258 -15.87 -17.87 4.28
CA LEU A 258 -14.95 -17.78 5.42
C LEU A 258 -15.14 -18.93 6.41
N SER A 259 -16.38 -19.38 6.61
CA SER A 259 -16.72 -20.51 7.50
C SER A 259 -18.06 -21.16 7.10
N GLY A 260 -18.26 -22.40 7.52
CA GLY A 260 -19.43 -23.21 7.15
C GLY A 260 -19.34 -23.77 5.73
N THR A 261 -20.43 -24.36 5.25
CA THR A 261 -20.54 -24.90 3.89
C THR A 261 -21.85 -24.48 3.22
N ALA A 262 -21.81 -24.31 1.90
CA ALA A 262 -22.97 -23.95 1.09
C ALA A 262 -23.13 -24.89 -0.12
N ASP A 263 -24.35 -25.18 -0.50
CA ASP A 263 -24.66 -26.05 -1.64
C ASP A 263 -25.06 -25.20 -2.85
N VAL A 264 -24.43 -25.45 -3.99
CA VAL A 264 -24.79 -24.88 -5.29
C VAL A 264 -25.87 -25.75 -5.91
N ILE A 265 -27.05 -25.17 -6.13
CA ILE A 265 -28.24 -25.90 -6.58
C ILE A 265 -28.77 -25.21 -7.83
N ARG A 266 -28.88 -25.95 -8.93
CA ARG A 266 -29.45 -25.44 -10.17
C ARG A 266 -30.89 -25.92 -10.33
N GLU A 267 -31.81 -25.00 -10.55
CA GLU A 267 -33.21 -25.28 -10.83
C GLU A 267 -33.42 -25.40 -12.35
N ALA A 268 -33.96 -26.53 -12.78
CA ALA A 268 -34.34 -26.77 -14.17
C ALA A 268 -35.68 -26.10 -14.50
N ALA A 269 -36.02 -26.01 -15.80
CA ALA A 269 -37.24 -25.35 -16.26
C ALA A 269 -38.55 -26.00 -15.76
N ASP A 270 -38.49 -27.27 -15.36
CA ASP A 270 -39.60 -28.03 -14.76
C ASP A 270 -39.66 -27.89 -13.22
N GLY A 271 -38.80 -27.06 -12.63
CA GLY A 271 -38.70 -26.86 -11.18
C GLY A 271 -37.83 -27.89 -10.46
N THR A 272 -37.21 -28.83 -11.16
CA THR A 272 -36.37 -29.85 -10.52
C THR A 272 -35.06 -29.23 -10.03
N LEU A 273 -34.74 -29.45 -8.75
CA LEU A 273 -33.50 -28.97 -8.15
C LEU A 273 -32.37 -29.99 -8.33
N GLN A 274 -31.25 -29.54 -8.87
CA GLN A 274 -30.07 -30.35 -9.15
C GLN A 274 -28.88 -29.83 -8.36
N PHE A 275 -28.36 -30.65 -7.45
CA PHE A 275 -27.10 -30.37 -6.76
C PHE A 275 -25.95 -30.32 -7.77
N ARG A 276 -25.11 -29.29 -7.67
CA ARG A 276 -23.96 -29.08 -8.57
C ARG A 276 -22.64 -29.25 -7.86
N ALA A 277 -22.50 -28.61 -6.71
CA ALA A 277 -21.26 -28.61 -5.93
C ALA A 277 -21.56 -28.21 -4.49
N ARG A 278 -20.60 -28.53 -3.61
CA ARG A 278 -20.53 -28.00 -2.26
C ARG A 278 -19.35 -27.05 -2.18
N LEU A 279 -19.60 -25.88 -1.61
CA LEU A 279 -18.62 -24.83 -1.32
C LEU A 279 -18.20 -24.95 0.14
N GLU A 280 -16.92 -24.77 0.37
CA GLU A 280 -16.23 -24.85 1.64
C GLU A 280 -15.39 -23.59 1.89
N PRO A 281 -14.84 -23.38 3.10
CA PRO A 281 -14.00 -22.22 3.35
C PRO A 281 -12.83 -22.11 2.36
N GLY A 282 -12.64 -20.90 1.84
CA GLY A 282 -11.68 -20.59 0.78
C GLY A 282 -12.26 -20.60 -0.64
N ASP A 283 -13.47 -21.12 -0.85
CA ASP A 283 -14.12 -21.11 -2.16
C ASP A 283 -14.74 -19.74 -2.45
N PHE A 284 -14.52 -19.28 -3.69
CA PHE A 284 -15.26 -18.16 -4.26
C PHE A 284 -16.51 -18.65 -4.98
N PHE A 285 -17.54 -17.80 -5.02
CA PHE A 285 -18.69 -18.02 -5.88
C PHE A 285 -19.35 -16.70 -6.33
N GLY A 286 -20.00 -16.77 -7.47
CA GLY A 286 -20.75 -15.66 -8.06
C GLY A 286 -20.00 -14.86 -9.12
N GLU A 287 -18.74 -15.21 -9.38
CA GLU A 287 -17.86 -14.64 -10.41
C GLU A 287 -18.44 -14.79 -11.83
N GLU A 288 -19.05 -15.92 -12.15
CA GLU A 288 -19.58 -16.21 -13.50
C GLU A 288 -20.61 -15.18 -13.98
N GLY A 289 -21.57 -14.83 -13.12
CA GLY A 289 -22.60 -13.85 -13.45
C GLY A 289 -22.04 -12.44 -13.62
N LEU A 290 -20.99 -12.10 -12.86
CA LEU A 290 -20.29 -10.82 -12.94
C LEU A 290 -19.45 -10.72 -14.21
N ALA A 291 -18.62 -11.72 -14.50
CA ALA A 291 -17.74 -11.76 -15.67
C ALA A 291 -18.54 -11.69 -16.98
N HIS A 292 -19.63 -12.46 -17.07
CA HIS A 292 -20.44 -12.56 -18.27
C HIS A 292 -21.61 -11.58 -18.32
N LYS A 293 -21.81 -10.77 -17.27
CA LYS A 293 -22.95 -9.83 -17.13
C LYS A 293 -24.30 -10.52 -17.34
N LYS A 294 -24.49 -11.66 -16.68
CA LYS A 294 -25.71 -12.47 -16.74
C LYS A 294 -26.33 -12.63 -15.35
N PRO A 295 -27.64 -12.89 -15.24
CA PRO A 295 -28.25 -13.31 -13.99
C PRO A 295 -27.55 -14.55 -13.41
N ARG A 296 -27.68 -14.77 -12.09
CA ARG A 296 -27.11 -15.96 -11.44
C ARG A 296 -27.65 -17.23 -12.08
N ASN A 297 -26.77 -18.18 -12.36
CA ASN A 297 -27.10 -19.41 -13.07
C ASN A 297 -27.53 -20.57 -12.14
N ALA A 298 -27.42 -20.38 -10.83
CA ALA A 298 -27.76 -21.33 -9.78
C ALA A 298 -28.08 -20.60 -8.47
N HIS A 299 -28.81 -21.27 -7.59
CA HIS A 299 -28.93 -20.91 -6.18
C HIS A 299 -27.66 -21.31 -5.43
N VAL A 300 -27.30 -20.56 -4.40
CA VAL A 300 -26.36 -21.02 -3.38
C VAL A 300 -27.06 -20.94 -2.05
N VAL A 301 -27.22 -22.09 -1.40
CA VAL A 301 -27.97 -22.22 -0.15
C VAL A 301 -27.01 -22.63 0.95
N ALA A 302 -27.08 -21.95 2.09
CA ALA A 302 -26.27 -22.28 3.25
C ALA A 302 -26.61 -23.72 3.73
N ALA A 303 -25.69 -24.68 3.55
CA ALA A 303 -25.90 -26.06 4.01
C ALA A 303 -25.75 -26.12 5.53
N GLU A 304 -24.79 -25.36 6.07
CA GLU A 304 -24.61 -25.08 7.50
C GLU A 304 -24.81 -23.59 7.77
N ASN A 305 -24.49 -23.13 8.98
CA ASN A 305 -24.36 -21.67 9.19
C ASN A 305 -23.10 -21.20 8.46
N VAL A 306 -23.24 -20.26 7.53
CA VAL A 306 -22.17 -19.82 6.64
C VAL A 306 -21.82 -18.36 6.91
N THR A 307 -20.53 -18.05 6.94
CA THR A 307 -20.06 -16.65 6.90
C THR A 307 -19.33 -16.41 5.60
N CYS A 308 -19.68 -15.34 4.89
CA CYS A 308 -19.02 -14.93 3.65
C CYS A 308 -18.42 -13.53 3.78
N LEU A 309 -17.23 -13.34 3.20
CA LEU A 309 -16.76 -12.03 2.78
C LEU A 309 -17.41 -11.71 1.43
N VAL A 310 -18.05 -10.55 1.35
CA VAL A 310 -18.80 -10.10 0.18
C VAL A 310 -18.10 -8.89 -0.41
N PHE A 311 -17.87 -8.94 -1.72
CA PHE A 311 -17.27 -7.88 -2.52
C PHE A 311 -18.36 -7.30 -3.42
N SER A 312 -18.59 -6.00 -3.34
CA SER A 312 -19.55 -5.31 -4.21
C SER A 312 -19.02 -3.95 -4.68
N PRO A 313 -19.47 -3.43 -5.84
CA PRO A 313 -19.08 -2.10 -6.32
C PRO A 313 -19.51 -0.95 -5.41
N SER A 314 -20.52 -1.19 -4.57
CA SER A 314 -21.11 -0.20 -3.66
C SER A 314 -21.89 -0.90 -2.54
N ALA A 315 -22.33 -0.13 -1.54
CA ALA A 315 -23.19 -0.63 -0.47
C ALA A 315 -24.45 -1.31 -1.04
N PRO A 316 -24.95 -2.38 -0.40
CA PRO A 316 -26.06 -3.17 -0.92
C PRO A 316 -27.29 -2.31 -1.24
N THR A 317 -27.76 -2.39 -2.47
CA THR A 317 -29.05 -1.80 -2.90
C THR A 317 -30.21 -2.75 -2.55
N ALA A 318 -31.42 -2.20 -2.39
CA ALA A 318 -32.62 -3.01 -2.21
C ALA A 318 -32.78 -4.04 -3.35
N TYR A 319 -33.38 -5.20 -3.07
CA TYR A 319 -33.65 -6.25 -4.05
C TYR A 319 -34.30 -5.68 -5.33
N LEU A 320 -33.63 -5.87 -6.48
CA LEU A 320 -33.99 -5.24 -7.76
C LEU A 320 -34.84 -6.13 -8.70
N GLY A 321 -35.24 -7.33 -8.27
CA GLY A 321 -36.10 -8.25 -9.07
C GLY A 321 -35.39 -9.52 -9.60
N ARG A 322 -36.07 -10.25 -10.51
CA ARG A 322 -35.61 -11.51 -11.14
C ARG A 322 -35.89 -11.52 -12.65
N GLY A 323 -35.15 -12.35 -13.40
CA GLY A 323 -35.48 -12.69 -14.79
C GLY A 323 -34.94 -11.69 -15.82
N GLU A 324 -35.48 -11.71 -17.05
CA GLU A 324 -35.05 -10.82 -18.16
C GLU A 324 -35.23 -9.32 -17.82
N ASP A 325 -36.11 -9.01 -16.86
CA ASP A 325 -36.38 -7.65 -16.38
C ASP A 325 -35.44 -7.17 -15.25
N ALA A 326 -34.52 -8.03 -14.77
CA ALA A 326 -33.48 -7.63 -13.82
C ALA A 326 -32.45 -6.74 -14.54
N HIS A 327 -32.70 -5.44 -14.59
CA HIS A 327 -31.81 -4.49 -15.24
C HIS A 327 -30.46 -4.41 -14.52
N LEU A 328 -29.39 -4.74 -15.25
CA LEU A 328 -28.02 -4.57 -14.80
C LEU A 328 -27.80 -3.10 -14.41
N THR A 329 -27.50 -2.84 -13.14
CA THR A 329 -26.83 -1.61 -12.76
C THR A 329 -25.58 -1.55 -13.64
N GLN A 330 -25.53 -0.60 -14.57
CA GLN A 330 -24.30 -0.35 -15.31
C GLN A 330 -23.22 -0.17 -14.26
N PHE A 331 -22.20 -1.04 -14.28
CA PHE A 331 -20.90 -0.71 -13.70
C PHE A 331 -20.63 0.72 -14.13
N ALA A 332 -20.50 1.64 -13.18
CA ALA A 332 -20.11 3.00 -13.50
C ALA A 332 -18.89 2.86 -14.38
N ARG A 333 -19.02 3.20 -15.67
CA ARG A 333 -17.95 2.98 -16.63
C ARG A 333 -16.71 3.68 -16.06
N ALA A 334 -15.67 2.92 -15.75
CA ALA A 334 -14.29 3.40 -15.73
C ALA A 334 -13.91 3.74 -17.19
N ASN A 335 -14.64 4.68 -17.79
CA ASN A 335 -14.32 5.22 -19.11
C ASN A 335 -13.17 6.20 -18.89
N GLY A 336 -11.94 5.73 -18.99
CA GLY A 336 -10.75 6.52 -19.37
C GLY A 336 -10.50 7.82 -18.58
N GLN A 337 -10.99 7.92 -17.35
CA GLN A 337 -10.78 9.07 -16.46
C GLN A 337 -9.74 8.79 -15.38
N ASP A 338 -8.94 7.72 -15.50
CA ASP A 338 -7.79 7.50 -14.61
C ASP A 338 -6.80 8.68 -14.65
N GLU A 339 -6.77 9.43 -15.75
CA GLU A 339 -5.96 10.64 -15.87
C GLU A 339 -6.49 11.84 -15.05
N ALA A 340 -7.79 11.89 -14.74
CA ALA A 340 -8.37 13.00 -13.98
C ALA A 340 -8.10 12.87 -12.47
N ASP A 341 -8.04 11.66 -11.93
CA ASP A 341 -7.76 11.38 -10.51
C ASP A 341 -6.24 11.41 -10.18
N MET A 342 -5.39 11.53 -11.20
CA MET A 342 -3.95 11.82 -11.09
C MET A 342 -3.65 13.30 -10.74
N MET A 343 -4.64 14.19 -10.70
CA MET A 343 -4.43 15.65 -10.53
C MET A 343 -3.64 16.05 -9.28
N GLY A 344 -3.57 15.20 -8.25
CA GLY A 344 -2.82 15.48 -7.02
C GLY A 344 -1.37 15.01 -7.02
N ALA A 345 -1.04 13.93 -7.74
CA ALA A 345 0.31 13.36 -7.73
C ALA A 345 1.22 14.11 -8.71
N THR A 346 2.44 14.41 -8.30
CA THR A 346 3.46 14.92 -9.24
C THR A 346 4.43 13.84 -9.66
N THR A 347 4.43 12.69 -8.99
CA THR A 347 5.37 11.61 -9.27
C THR A 347 4.72 10.26 -9.10
N CYS A 348 4.87 9.39 -10.10
CA CYS A 348 4.42 8.01 -10.08
C CYS A 348 5.61 7.11 -10.39
N ILE A 349 5.94 6.20 -9.47
CA ILE A 349 7.02 5.25 -9.61
C ILE A 349 6.42 3.88 -9.90
N ASP A 350 6.78 3.32 -11.05
CA ASP A 350 6.54 1.89 -11.32
C ASP A 350 7.50 1.05 -10.46
N VAL A 351 6.90 0.27 -9.57
CA VAL A 351 7.54 -0.65 -8.64
C VAL A 351 7.06 -2.09 -8.87
N GLY A 352 6.36 -2.37 -9.97
CA GLY A 352 5.84 -3.69 -10.36
C GLY A 352 6.86 -4.84 -10.24
N PRO A 353 8.13 -4.65 -10.66
CA PRO A 353 9.18 -5.65 -10.49
C PRO A 353 9.57 -5.96 -9.03
N TYR A 354 9.23 -5.07 -8.09
CA TYR A 354 9.62 -5.15 -6.67
C TYR A 354 8.44 -5.48 -5.75
N VAL A 355 7.25 -5.72 -6.29
CA VAL A 355 6.02 -5.99 -5.53
C VAL A 355 6.19 -7.20 -4.59
N GLN A 356 6.84 -8.28 -5.02
CA GLN A 356 7.06 -9.44 -4.14
C GLN A 356 7.92 -9.09 -2.92
N GLN A 357 8.93 -8.23 -3.09
CA GLN A 357 9.76 -7.76 -1.97
C GLN A 357 8.94 -6.87 -1.04
N LYS A 358 8.10 -5.99 -1.60
CA LYS A 358 7.16 -5.15 -0.85
C LYS A 358 6.21 -6.01 -0.01
N ILE A 359 5.59 -7.04 -0.59
CA ILE A 359 4.70 -7.94 0.14
C ILE A 359 5.45 -8.72 1.21
N ALA A 360 6.67 -9.19 0.93
CA ALA A 360 7.49 -9.87 1.94
C ALA A 360 7.85 -8.95 3.13
N ALA A 361 7.98 -7.64 2.89
CA ALA A 361 8.20 -6.65 3.94
C ALA A 361 6.93 -6.40 4.77
N ILE A 362 5.76 -6.29 4.13
CA ILE A 362 4.47 -6.19 4.83
C ILE A 362 4.23 -7.45 5.69
N ALA A 363 4.51 -8.63 5.14
CA ALA A 363 4.39 -9.90 5.86
C ALA A 363 5.40 -10.08 7.00
N ALA A 364 6.44 -9.24 7.09
CA ALA A 364 7.36 -9.24 8.22
C ALA A 364 6.73 -8.62 9.48
N HIS A 365 5.72 -7.76 9.32
CA HIS A 365 4.95 -7.12 10.40
C HIS A 365 3.87 -8.06 10.96
N ARG A 366 4.28 -9.26 11.38
CA ARG A 366 3.44 -10.40 11.80
C ARG A 366 2.44 -10.07 12.91
N SER A 367 2.78 -9.16 13.83
CA SER A 367 1.90 -8.72 14.91
C SER A 367 0.63 -8.04 14.40
N GLN A 368 0.69 -7.50 13.17
CA GLN A 368 -0.37 -6.76 12.49
C GLN A 368 -0.93 -7.53 11.28
N TYR A 369 -0.04 -8.15 10.50
CA TYR A 369 -0.36 -8.78 9.22
C TYR A 369 0.05 -10.24 9.26
N ALA A 370 -0.90 -11.12 9.57
CA ALA A 370 -0.73 -12.57 9.48
C ALA A 370 -0.90 -13.04 8.02
N LEU A 371 -0.04 -12.52 7.14
CA LEU A 371 -0.09 -12.76 5.70
C LEU A 371 1.10 -13.62 5.28
N ASP A 372 0.88 -14.50 4.31
CA ASP A 372 1.97 -15.11 3.55
C ASP A 372 2.24 -14.32 2.26
N ALA A 373 3.45 -14.41 1.74
CA ALA A 373 3.89 -13.54 0.64
C ALA A 373 3.21 -13.85 -0.71
N ASP A 374 2.54 -14.98 -0.81
CA ASP A 374 1.75 -15.48 -1.94
C ASP A 374 0.23 -15.36 -1.72
N ILE A 375 -0.18 -14.45 -0.81
CA ILE A 375 -1.57 -14.12 -0.47
C ILE A 375 -2.48 -13.88 -1.67
N LEU A 376 -1.98 -13.30 -2.75
CA LEU A 376 -2.73 -13.08 -3.99
C LEU A 376 -1.83 -13.41 -5.18
N PRO A 377 -2.41 -13.78 -6.32
CA PRO A 377 -1.66 -13.92 -7.56
C PRO A 377 -0.89 -12.64 -7.86
N LEU A 378 0.38 -12.81 -8.28
CA LEU A 378 1.26 -11.69 -8.58
C LEU A 378 0.66 -10.64 -9.52
N PRO A 379 -0.09 -10.98 -10.59
CA PRO A 379 -0.71 -9.97 -11.44
C PRO A 379 -1.68 -9.04 -10.69
N ILE A 380 -2.47 -9.58 -9.76
CA ILE A 380 -3.39 -8.78 -8.93
C ILE A 380 -2.58 -7.88 -7.99
N LEU A 381 -1.55 -8.42 -7.34
CA LEU A 381 -0.68 -7.63 -6.47
C LEU A 381 0.03 -6.51 -7.23
N GLN A 382 0.44 -6.75 -8.48
CA GLN A 382 1.05 -5.75 -9.35
C GLN A 382 0.07 -4.65 -9.74
N GLU A 383 -1.20 -4.98 -10.00
CA GLU A 383 -2.21 -3.95 -10.29
C GLU A 383 -2.52 -3.09 -9.06
N LEU A 384 -2.65 -3.72 -7.88
CA LEU A 384 -2.93 -3.03 -6.63
C LEU A 384 -1.76 -2.15 -6.18
N MET A 385 -0.56 -2.72 -6.12
CA MET A 385 0.59 -2.18 -5.39
C MET A 385 1.84 -1.96 -6.26
N GLY A 386 1.76 -2.18 -7.57
CA GLY A 386 2.88 -1.98 -8.51
C GLY A 386 3.16 -0.52 -8.87
N ARG A 387 2.37 0.43 -8.34
CA ARG A 387 2.60 1.86 -8.48
C ARG A 387 2.58 2.54 -7.13
N GLU A 388 3.56 3.40 -6.89
CA GLU A 388 3.62 4.28 -5.72
C GLU A 388 3.62 5.73 -6.18
N TYR A 389 2.79 6.56 -5.53
CA TYR A 389 2.54 7.93 -5.94
C TYR A 389 3.04 8.90 -4.89
N PHE A 390 3.54 10.03 -5.36
CA PHE A 390 4.12 11.06 -4.51
C PHE A 390 3.78 12.47 -5.02
N VAL A 391 3.77 13.43 -4.10
CA VAL A 391 3.77 14.86 -4.37
C VAL A 391 5.15 15.42 -4.02
N ARG A 392 5.82 16.03 -4.97
CA ARG A 392 7.09 16.72 -4.76
C ARG A 392 6.81 18.07 -4.15
N VAL A 393 7.30 18.27 -2.93
CA VAL A 393 7.14 19.49 -2.14
C VAL A 393 8.35 20.42 -2.30
N HIS A 394 9.54 19.83 -2.46
CA HIS A 394 10.77 20.58 -2.65
C HIS A 394 11.64 19.99 -3.77
N PRO A 395 12.23 20.84 -4.63
CA PRO A 395 11.76 22.18 -5.01
C PRO A 395 10.31 22.13 -5.54
N ALA A 396 9.78 23.28 -5.99
CA ALA A 396 8.39 23.42 -6.42
C ALA A 396 7.95 22.26 -7.36
N PRO A 397 6.67 21.84 -7.27
CA PRO A 397 6.21 20.60 -7.89
C PRO A 397 6.47 20.57 -9.40
N LYS A 398 6.97 19.42 -9.89
CA LYS A 398 7.16 19.12 -11.31
C LYS A 398 6.71 17.68 -11.56
N ILE A 399 6.01 17.45 -12.67
CA ILE A 399 5.59 16.10 -13.08
C ILE A 399 6.84 15.29 -13.46
N GLU A 400 7.09 14.17 -12.79
CA GLU A 400 8.27 13.31 -12.96
C GLU A 400 7.91 11.83 -12.78
N THR A 401 8.70 10.91 -13.34
CA THR A 401 8.49 9.45 -13.21
C THR A 401 9.60 8.78 -12.38
N GLU A 402 10.52 9.58 -11.83
CA GLU A 402 11.66 9.13 -11.03
C GLU A 402 11.96 10.14 -9.91
N LEU A 403 12.32 9.65 -8.72
CA LEU A 403 12.81 10.46 -7.60
C LEU A 403 14.28 10.89 -7.76
N LEU A 404 15.06 10.07 -8.46
CA LEU A 404 16.49 10.26 -8.74
C LEU A 404 16.75 10.13 -10.25
N PRO A 405 16.49 11.17 -11.07
CA PRO A 405 16.81 11.13 -12.48
C PRO A 405 18.32 10.98 -12.66
N SER A 406 18.73 10.11 -13.60
CA SER A 406 20.13 9.97 -13.97
C SER A 406 20.72 11.33 -14.41
N LEU A 407 21.94 11.65 -13.97
CA LEU A 407 22.64 12.89 -14.37
C LEU A 407 23.13 12.88 -15.83
N ALA A 408 22.61 11.99 -16.68
CA ALA A 408 23.07 11.82 -18.06
C ALA A 408 22.26 12.67 -19.06
N ALA A 409 22.40 14.00 -18.96
CA ALA A 409 22.25 14.91 -20.09
C ALA A 409 22.87 16.27 -19.72
N ALA A 410 24.16 16.46 -20.05
CA ALA A 410 24.70 17.80 -20.15
C ALA A 410 23.96 18.54 -21.28
N PRO A 411 23.68 19.86 -21.17
CA PRO A 411 23.06 20.61 -22.25
C PRO A 411 23.98 20.55 -23.48
N GLU A 412 23.41 20.26 -24.65
CA GLU A 412 24.10 20.44 -25.92
C GLU A 412 24.62 21.89 -25.98
N LEU A 413 25.95 22.02 -25.99
CA LEU A 413 26.60 23.27 -26.35
C LEU A 413 26.19 23.56 -27.80
N GLN A 414 25.30 24.53 -27.97
CA GLN A 414 25.03 25.14 -29.25
C GLN A 414 26.36 25.65 -29.81
N HIS A 415 26.82 25.00 -30.87
CA HIS A 415 27.94 25.48 -31.68
C HIS A 415 27.51 26.77 -32.39
N SER A 416 28.12 27.88 -32.00
CA SER A 416 28.28 29.08 -32.83
C SER A 416 29.34 28.86 -33.90
#